data_AF-A0A8B6DPJ3-F1
#
_entry.id   AF-A0A8B6DPJ3-F1
#
_cell.length_a   1.000
_cell.length_b   1.000
_cell.length_c   1.000
_cell.angle_alpha   90.00
_cell.angle_beta   90.00
_cell.angle_gamma   90.00
#
_symmetry.space_group_name_H-M   'P 1'
#
loop_
_entity.id
_entity.type
_entity.pdbx_description
1 polymer ?
#
loop_
_entity_poly.entity_id
_entity_poly.type
_entity_poly.pdbx_seq_one_letter_code
_entity_poly.pdbx_strand_id
1 'polypeptide(L)' 'MATMTSNFSPAGMYSPSIPDWLNAEHETGTTIMAVEFDGGVVIGADSRTTTG' A
#
# COMPACT_ATOMS: atom_id res chain seq x y z
N MET A 1 4.23 -19.00 48.45
CA MET A 1 4.50 -19.23 47.02
C MET A 1 3.21 -18.90 46.28
N ALA A 2 3.03 -17.64 45.89
CA ALA A 2 1.83 -17.23 45.16
C ALA A 2 2.05 -17.58 43.67
N THR A 3 1.35 -18.59 43.18
CA THR A 3 1.35 -18.96 41.77
C THR A 3 0.51 -17.94 41.01
N MET A 4 1.14 -17.11 40.20
CA MET A 4 0.45 -16.29 39.20
C MET A 4 0.08 -17.19 38.02
N THR A 5 -1.19 -17.56 37.89
CA THR A 5 -1.70 -18.22 36.69
C THR A 5 -1.92 -17.15 35.63
N SER A 6 -0.98 -17.01 34.70
CA SER A 6 -1.16 -16.19 33.50
C SER A 6 -2.16 -16.87 32.57
N ASN A 7 -3.35 -16.26 32.42
CA ASN A 7 -4.30 -16.62 31.37
C ASN A 7 -3.77 -16.13 30.03
N PHE A 8 -2.92 -16.93 29.37
CA PHE A 8 -2.53 -16.71 27.99
C PHE A 8 -3.49 -17.47 27.07
N SER A 9 -4.52 -16.80 26.56
CA SER A 9 -5.40 -17.34 25.51
C SER A 9 -4.78 -17.03 24.15
N PRO A 10 -4.35 -18.01 23.34
CA PRO A 10 -3.81 -17.78 21.99
C PRO A 10 -4.98 -17.61 21.01
N ALA A 11 -5.92 -16.71 21.32
CA ALA A 11 -7.00 -16.34 20.42
C ALA A 11 -6.51 -15.20 19.50
N GLY A 12 -5.59 -15.56 18.61
CA GLY A 12 -4.97 -14.63 17.67
C GLY A 12 -4.23 -15.40 16.59
N MET A 13 -4.85 -16.47 16.06
CA MET A 13 -4.36 -17.10 14.84
C MET A 13 -4.42 -16.04 13.74
N TYR A 14 -3.26 -15.49 13.39
CA TYR A 14 -3.07 -14.70 12.18
C TYR A 14 -3.59 -15.54 11.02
N SER A 15 -4.76 -15.19 10.49
CA SER A 15 -5.12 -15.60 9.14
C SER A 15 -4.00 -15.11 8.23
N PRO A 16 -3.47 -15.91 7.29
CA PRO A 16 -2.64 -15.37 6.22
C PRO A 16 -3.55 -14.60 5.25
N SER A 17 -4.32 -13.64 5.77
CA SER A 17 -4.90 -12.59 4.95
C SER A 17 -3.71 -11.84 4.37
N ILE A 18 -3.65 -11.80 3.05
CA ILE A 18 -2.67 -11.02 2.31
C ILE A 18 -2.59 -9.65 2.97
N PRO A 19 -1.40 -9.21 3.44
CA PRO A 19 -1.27 -7.92 4.09
C PRO A 19 -1.85 -6.81 3.21
N ASP A 20 -2.60 -5.89 3.80
CA ASP A 20 -3.30 -4.85 3.03
C ASP A 20 -2.34 -4.01 2.16
N TRP A 21 -1.08 -3.87 2.57
CA TRP A 21 -0.05 -3.18 1.80
C TRP A 21 0.30 -3.85 0.47
N LEU A 22 0.10 -5.17 0.32
CA LEU A 22 0.32 -5.86 -0.96
C LEU A 22 -0.70 -5.47 -2.01
N ASN A 23 -1.88 -4.98 -1.58
CA ASN A 23 -2.94 -4.50 -2.45
C ASN A 23 -3.10 -2.97 -2.37
N ALA A 24 -2.25 -2.28 -1.60
CA ALA A 24 -2.33 -0.84 -1.44
C ALA A 24 -1.76 -0.15 -2.68
N GLU A 25 -2.49 0.83 -3.19
CA GLU A 25 -2.00 1.75 -4.21
C GLU A 25 -0.83 2.56 -3.64
N HIS A 26 0.25 2.67 -4.41
CA HIS A 26 1.43 3.43 -4.00
C HIS A 26 1.35 4.85 -4.57
N GLU A 27 1.16 5.81 -3.69
CA GLU A 27 1.19 7.23 -4.03
C GLU A 27 2.65 7.67 -4.17
N THR A 28 3.20 7.63 -5.40
CA THR A 28 4.60 8.03 -5.67
C THR A 28 4.79 9.55 -5.75
N GLY A 29 3.71 10.31 -5.58
CA GLY A 29 3.70 11.77 -5.73
C GLY A 29 3.83 12.24 -7.17
N THR A 30 3.63 11.35 -8.15
CA THR A 30 3.68 11.64 -9.59
C THR A 30 2.25 11.78 -10.13
N THR A 31 1.98 12.85 -10.88
CA THR A 31 0.76 13.06 -11.66
C THR A 31 1.04 12.79 -13.13
N ILE A 32 0.31 11.84 -13.71
CA ILE A 32 0.37 11.53 -15.15
C ILE A 32 -0.84 12.15 -15.84
N MET A 33 -0.65 12.74 -17.01
CA MET A 33 -1.72 13.24 -17.88
C MET A 33 -1.53 12.75 -19.31
N ALA A 34 -2.64 12.46 -19.99
CA ALA A 34 -2.66 12.09 -21.41
C ALA A 34 -3.72 12.89 -22.16
N VAL A 35 -3.37 13.35 -23.36
CA VAL A 35 -4.28 14.07 -24.27
C VAL A 35 -4.21 13.43 -25.64
N GLU A 36 -5.36 12.99 -26.15
CA GLU A 36 -5.51 12.49 -27.51
C GLU A 36 -5.70 13.65 -28.49
N PHE A 37 -5.14 13.49 -29.69
CA PHE A 37 -5.32 14.40 -30.81
C PHE A 37 -5.32 13.61 -32.13
N ASP A 38 -5.72 14.25 -33.23
CA ASP A 38 -5.65 13.62 -34.54
C ASP A 38 -4.19 13.35 -34.93
N GLY A 39 -3.83 12.07 -35.03
CA GLY A 39 -2.46 11.61 -35.26
C GLY A 39 -1.75 11.05 -34.04
N GLY A 40 -2.38 10.97 -32.85
CA GLY A 40 -1.85 10.17 -31.74
C GLY A 40 -2.19 10.69 -30.33
N VAL A 41 -1.29 10.41 -29.38
CA VAL A 41 -1.45 10.75 -27.97
C VAL A 41 -0.20 11.43 -27.46
N VAL A 42 -0.36 12.51 -26.69
CA VAL A 42 0.71 13.12 -25.88
C VAL A 42 0.55 12.67 -24.44
N ILE A 43 1.63 12.19 -23.84
CA ILE A 43 1.69 11.81 -22.43
C ILE A 43 2.72 12.70 -21.73
N GLY A 44 2.32 13.26 -20.59
CA GLY A 44 3.19 14.03 -19.71
C GLY A 44 3.14 13.48 -18.29
N ALA A 45 4.26 13.56 -17.59
CA ALA A 45 4.35 13.30 -16.16
C ALA A 45 5.13 14.45 -15.51
N ASP A 46 4.81 14.77 -14.27
CA ASP A 46 5.70 15.61 -13.48
C ASP A 46 6.96 14.82 -13.08
N SER A 47 8.08 15.54 -12.90
CA SER A 47 9.39 14.93 -12.64
C SER A 47 9.67 14.71 -11.16
N ARG A 48 8.73 15.04 -10.27
CA ARG A 48 8.95 14.96 -8.83
C ARG A 48 8.91 13.51 -8.38
N THR A 49 10.07 12.99 -8.00
CA THR A 49 10.19 11.71 -7.28
C THR A 49 10.46 12.01 -5.81
N THR A 50 9.52 11.68 -4.93
CA THR A 50 9.80 11.54 -3.49
C THR A 50 9.49 10.11 -3.12
N THR A 51 10.49 9.34 -2.71
CA THR A 51 10.22 8.17 -1.86
C THR A 51 9.79 8.76 -0.53
N GLY A 52 8.51 8.59 -0.17
CA GLY A 52 8.03 9.01 1.15
C GLY A 52 9.00 8.62 2.26
#